data_AF-A0A645J5J1-F1
#
_entry.id   AF-A0A645J5J1-F1
#
_cell.length_a   1.000
_cell.length_b   1.000
_cell.length_c   1.000
_cell.angle_alpha   90.00
_cell.angle_beta   90.00
_cell.angle_gamma   90.00
#
_symmetry.space_group_name_H-M   'P 1'
#
loop_
_entity.id
_entity.type
_entity.pdbx_description
1 polymer ?
#
loop_
_entity_poly.entity_id
_entity_poly.type
_entity_poly.pdbx_seq_one_letter_code
_entity_poly.pdbx_strand_id
1 'polypeptide(L)' 'MSEIKEDESPLKSVYDPTHPDADENGYVMMPNVDLLKETIDGMEASRVYDANVTAFNAIKAMASKGLEVGK' A
#
# COMPACT_ATOMS: atom_id res chain seq x y z
N MET A 1 5.18 10.52 12.99
CA MET A 1 3.78 10.06 13.12
C MET A 1 3.10 10.39 11.82
N SER A 2 2.80 9.38 11.01
CA SER A 2 2.10 9.58 9.74
C SER A 2 0.64 9.93 10.05
N GLU A 3 0.24 11.14 9.67
CA GLU A 3 -1.13 11.61 9.75
C GLU A 3 -1.98 10.77 8.80
N ILE A 4 -2.96 10.06 9.33
CA ILE A 4 -3.95 9.34 8.52
C ILE A 4 -4.88 10.40 7.96
N LYS A 5 -4.68 10.77 6.69
CA LYS A 5 -5.50 11.74 5.99
C LYS A 5 -6.54 10.98 5.18
N GLU A 6 -7.80 11.06 5.57
CA GLU A 6 -8.91 10.46 4.84
C GLU A 6 -9.06 11.17 3.47
N ASP A 7 -9.14 10.39 2.40
CA ASP A 7 -9.26 10.91 1.04
C ASP A 7 -10.70 11.40 0.82
N GLU A 8 -10.89 12.72 0.78
CA GLU A 8 -12.19 13.38 0.60
C GLU A 8 -12.68 13.36 -0.87
N SER A 9 -12.01 12.65 -1.80
CA SER A 9 -12.46 12.75 -3.20
C SER A 9 -13.84 12.11 -3.36
N PRO A 10 -14.77 12.79 -4.06
CA PRO A 10 -16.15 12.35 -4.19
C PRO A 10 -16.20 10.96 -4.84
N LEU A 11 -17.05 10.09 -4.28
CA LEU A 11 -17.40 8.81 -4.89
C LEU A 11 -17.78 9.04 -6.36
N LYS A 12 -17.23 8.24 -7.27
CA LYS A 12 -17.55 8.38 -8.70
C LYS A 12 -18.97 7.88 -8.92
N SER A 13 -19.93 8.81 -9.03
CA SER A 13 -21.30 8.50 -9.44
C SER A 13 -21.30 8.21 -10.94
N VAL A 14 -21.48 6.95 -11.32
CA VAL A 14 -21.59 6.51 -12.72
C VAL A 14 -23.06 6.24 -13.02
N TYR A 15 -23.59 6.84 -14.09
CA TYR A 15 -24.95 6.57 -14.53
C TYR A 15 -24.99 5.21 -15.26
N ASP A 16 -25.58 4.21 -14.61
CA ASP A 16 -25.82 2.87 -15.16
C ASP A 16 -27.15 2.33 -14.61
N PRO A 17 -28.28 2.62 -15.28
CA PRO A 17 -29.61 2.20 -14.84
C PRO A 17 -29.86 0.69 -15.01
N THR A 18 -28.91 -0.06 -15.59
CA THR A 18 -29.01 -1.53 -15.75
C THR A 18 -28.27 -2.30 -14.66
N HIS A 19 -27.51 -1.61 -13.82
CA HIS A 19 -26.78 -2.22 -12.71
C HIS A 19 -27.72 -2.54 -11.55
N PRO A 20 -27.63 -3.75 -10.94
CA PRO A 20 -28.52 -4.16 -9.84
C PRO A 20 -28.40 -3.28 -8.58
N ASP A 21 -27.25 -2.61 -8.40
CA ASP A 21 -26.98 -1.68 -7.30
C ASP A 21 -27.23 -0.20 -7.66
N ALA A 22 -27.93 0.08 -8.77
CA ALA A 22 -28.28 1.46 -9.15
C ALA A 22 -29.38 2.03 -8.26
N ASP A 23 -29.25 3.31 -7.89
CA ASP A 23 -30.27 4.04 -7.12
C ASP A 23 -31.55 4.32 -7.94
N GLU A 24 -32.55 4.93 -7.31
CA GLU A 24 -33.84 5.28 -7.95
C GLU A 24 -33.70 6.19 -9.18
N ASN A 25 -32.55 6.84 -9.35
CA ASN A 25 -32.23 7.72 -10.47
C ASN A 25 -31.28 7.05 -11.50
N GLY A 26 -30.90 5.78 -11.32
CA GLY A 26 -30.03 5.03 -12.22
C GLY A 26 -28.53 5.28 -12.01
N TYR A 27 -28.12 5.81 -10.86
CA TYR A 27 -26.71 6.06 -10.54
C TYR A 27 -26.14 4.97 -9.64
N VAL A 28 -24.92 4.55 -9.96
CA VAL A 28 -24.11 3.61 -9.18
C VAL A 28 -22.97 4.38 -8.53
N MET A 29 -22.86 4.28 -7.21
CA MET A 29 -21.73 4.83 -6.46
C MET A 29 -20.55 3.88 -6.58
N MET A 30 -19.59 4.20 -7.45
CA MET A 30 -18.35 3.42 -7.53
C MET A 30 -17.35 3.89 -6.47
N PRO A 31 -16.61 2.95 -5.83
CA PRO A 31 -15.50 3.29 -4.95
C PRO A 31 -14.50 4.23 -5.64
N ASN A 32 -14.02 5.24 -4.92
CA ASN A 32 -12.94 6.12 -5.39
C ASN A 32 -11.53 5.46 -5.28
N VAL A 33 -11.44 4.13 -5.26
CA VAL A 33 -10.14 3.46 -5.13
C VAL A 33 -9.44 3.47 -6.48
N ASP A 34 -8.29 4.14 -6.56
CA ASP A 34 -7.40 4.05 -7.71
C ASP A 34 -6.52 2.80 -7.56
N LEU A 35 -6.86 1.76 -8.32
CA LEU A 35 -6.14 0.47 -8.30
C LEU A 35 -4.64 0.64 -8.62
N LEU A 36 -4.27 1.61 -9.46
CA LEU A 36 -2.86 1.87 -9.76
C LEU A 36 -2.13 2.43 -8.53
N LYS A 37 -2.77 3.33 -7.79
CA LYS A 37 -2.22 3.91 -6.57
C LYS A 37 -2.03 2.86 -5.48
N GLU A 38 -3.06 2.07 -5.19
CA GLU A 38 -2.98 0.97 -4.22
C GLU A 38 -1.92 -0.08 -4.57
N THR A 39 -1.76 -0.41 -5.87
CA THR A 39 -0.74 -1.37 -6.31
C THR A 39 0.68 -0.80 -6.17
N ILE A 40 0.88 0.49 -6.43
CA ILE A 40 2.16 1.17 -6.24
C ILE A 40 2.52 1.22 -4.74
N ASP A 41 1.57 1.61 -3.88
CA ASP A 41 1.78 1.64 -2.43
C ASP A 41 2.09 0.23 -1.89
N GLY A 42 1.39 -0.81 -2.37
CA GLY A 42 1.68 -2.20 -2.02
C GLY A 42 3.03 -2.71 -2.53
N MET A 43 3.45 -2.30 -3.73
CA MET A 43 4.79 -2.61 -4.26
C MET A 43 5.89 -1.93 -3.45
N GLU A 44 5.68 -0.69 -3.01
CA GLU A 44 6.63 0.05 -2.19
C GLU A 44 6.83 -0.62 -0.84
N ALA A 45 5.74 -1.01 -0.16
CA ALA A 45 5.80 -1.77 1.09
C ALA A 45 6.60 -3.08 0.95
N SER A 46 6.44 -3.78 -0.17
CA SER A 46 7.17 -5.03 -0.45
C SER A 46 8.66 -4.79 -0.64
N ARG A 47 9.05 -3.76 -1.39
CA ARG A 47 10.47 -3.40 -1.60
C ARG A 47 11.16 -2.97 -0.31
N VAL A 48 10.46 -2.20 0.53
CA VAL A 48 10.99 -1.76 1.83
C VAL A 48 11.23 -2.96 2.75
N TYR A 49 10.35 -3.97 2.72
CA TYR A 49 10.55 -5.21 3.47
C TYR A 49 11.83 -5.94 3.05
N ASP A 50 12.02 -6.17 1.74
CA ASP A 50 13.21 -6.85 1.22
C ASP A 50 14.51 -6.07 1.51
N ALA A 51 14.46 -4.75 1.43
CA ALA A 51 15.58 -3.88 1.79
C ALA A 51 15.95 -4.01 3.28
N ASN A 52 14.95 -4.03 4.16
CA ASN A 52 15.16 -4.18 5.61
C ASN A 52 15.73 -5.55 5.97
N VAL A 53 15.26 -6.63 5.34
CA VAL A 53 15.82 -7.98 5.54
C VAL A 53 17.27 -8.04 5.11
N THR A 54 17.61 -7.42 3.98
CA THR A 54 18.99 -7.35 3.48
C THR A 54 19.89 -6.57 4.43
N ALA A 55 19.45 -5.41 4.91
CA ALA A 55 20.18 -4.60 5.88
C ALA A 55 20.40 -5.35 7.19
N PHE A 56 19.37 -6.04 7.69
CA PHE A 56 19.48 -6.86 8.91
C PHE A 56 20.51 -7.98 8.77
N ASN A 57 20.50 -8.69 7.63
CA ASN A 57 21.48 -9.73 7.36
C ASN A 57 22.92 -9.19 7.27
N ALA A 58 23.10 -8.01 6.66
CA ALA A 58 24.41 -7.35 6.62
C ALA A 58 24.91 -6.98 8.02
N ILE A 59 24.05 -6.41 8.88
CA ILE A 59 24.38 -6.10 10.27
C ILE A 59 24.75 -7.38 11.04
N LYS A 60 23.97 -8.45 10.90
CA LYS A 60 24.26 -9.75 11.53
C LYS A 60 25.62 -10.30 11.11
N ALA A 61 25.96 -10.23 9.82
CA ALA A 61 27.25 -10.68 9.31
C ALA A 61 28.41 -9.85 9.86
N MET A 62 28.25 -8.52 9.94
CA MET A 62 29.26 -7.63 10.52
C MET A 62 29.45 -7.89 12.02
N ALA A 63 28.37 -8.09 12.77
CA ALA A 63 28.42 -8.40 14.19
C ALA A 63 29.16 -9.72 14.46
N SER A 64 28.84 -10.79 13.72
CA SER A 64 29.53 -12.08 13.83
C SER A 64 31.03 -11.95 13.55
N LYS A 65 31.42 -11.24 12.48
CA LYS A 65 32.84 -10.99 12.18
C LYS A 65 33.54 -10.19 13.28
N GLY A 66 32.90 -9.16 13.83
CA GLY A 66 33.45 -8.39 14.94
C GLY A 66 33.72 -9.23 16.19
N LEU A 67 32.83 -10.18 16.49
CA LEU A 67 32.99 -11.16 17.57
C LEU A 67 34.14 -12.14 17.31
N GLU A 68 34.40 -12.54 16.06
CA GLU A 68 35.54 -13.40 15.70
C GLU A 68 36.88 -12.67 15.80
N VAL A 69 36.94 -11.37 15.46
CA VAL A 69 38.17 -10.56 15.53
C VAL A 69 38.60 -10.24 16.97
N GLY A 70 37.67 -10.29 17.93
CA GLY A 70 37.95 -10.04 19.35
C GLY A 70 38.45 -11.24 20.16
N LYS A 71 38.60 -12.42 19.55
CA LYS A 71 39.28 -13.59 20.14
C LYS A 71 40.79 -13.53 19.90
#